data_AF-A0A812IKI6-F1
#
_entry.id   AF-A0A812IKI6-F1
#
_cell.length_a   1.000
_cell.length_b   1.000
_cell.length_c   1.000
_cell.angle_alpha   90.00
_cell.angle_beta   90.00
_cell.angle_gamma   90.00
#
_symmetry.space_group_name_H-M   'P 1'
#
loop_
_entity.id
_entity.type
_entity.pdbx_description
1 polymer ?
#
loop_
_entity_poly.entity_id
_entity_poly.type
_entity_poly.pdbx_seq_one_letter_code
_entity_poly.pdbx_strand_id
1 'polypeptide(L)'
;MNPNSIQRPSNRIESRRIKPQAQSEKPEQHPEAPRQGLPESQNADGTRQALSVKASNSRRTVSPRPEDNPRSADAVGSPRLRTQAARAPLLSLPNFSVILPPGKVPDEFQFLGQGACINQKGEPFWGGSMQYISPPQADGSSLECTKLCQMLPSCTGYQAEGASCFVIADGVFRPSAARGGRSDTRCFWRHPVLRKTQGAYEGQQLPIPQIIWSFWQALPDAPLALTEFVEACLASWRALNRHHQIRLLNSDSVSEYLTEHELPRTFRFLSIQHRSDAIRLAVLKKYGGIWVDATTFMTNPLQELLGDNPNVRTFFALPYPWTDQSLKDNDTRVSWIDHPQNWFLAAPSGDLFIHRLQQCVWQFMDGVNRKDFSLSGLFSPQQLEIMPRLGIRAYLSTDACMFRTIFEDLTLWTWWHSPRVQIRNPCGHLGFTWMANMTDTRVKLFESVDPAFMVQLRDDPGLFMKFTSDMRSRMILPLDPAAIWCKENSFRKILDSMNVDSAERCRRLTN
;
A
#
# COMPACT_ATOMS: atom_id res chain seq x y z
N MET A 1 -38.04 52.80 34.86
CA MET A 1 -38.63 53.66 33.81
C MET A 1 -37.55 53.91 32.75
N ASN A 2 -37.95 53.75 31.49
CA ASN A 2 -37.22 53.80 30.20
C ASN A 2 -36.66 55.22 29.89
N PRO A 3 -36.01 55.56 28.74
CA PRO A 3 -35.67 54.75 27.54
C PRO A 3 -34.36 55.11 26.74
N ASN A 4 -34.04 54.20 25.80
CA ASN A 4 -33.61 54.34 24.39
C ASN A 4 -32.39 55.15 23.89
N SER A 5 -31.56 54.36 23.19
CA SER A 5 -30.76 54.55 21.96
C SER A 5 -31.11 55.68 20.96
N ILE A 6 -30.08 56.17 20.21
CA ILE A 6 -29.95 56.14 18.72
C ILE A 6 -28.64 56.85 18.21
N GLN A 7 -27.82 56.04 17.50
CA GLN A 7 -27.01 56.21 16.26
C GLN A 7 -25.84 57.23 16.00
N ARG A 8 -24.70 56.58 15.60
CA ARG A 8 -23.76 56.78 14.44
C ARG A 8 -22.79 57.98 14.42
N PRO A 9 -21.50 57.81 13.96
CA PRO A 9 -21.19 57.56 12.54
C PRO A 9 -20.01 56.62 12.18
N SER A 10 -20.15 56.00 10.99
CA SER A 10 -19.18 55.83 9.89
C SER A 10 -17.67 55.81 10.20
N ASN A 11 -16.97 54.73 9.78
CA ASN A 11 -15.73 54.92 9.00
C ASN A 11 -15.33 53.76 8.09
N ARG A 12 -14.65 54.20 7.02
CA ARG A 12 -14.36 53.58 5.74
C ARG A 12 -13.18 52.60 5.81
N ILE A 13 -13.20 51.64 4.89
CA ILE A 13 -12.24 50.58 4.66
C ILE A 13 -10.92 51.12 4.07
N GLU A 14 -9.78 50.68 4.60
CA GLU A 14 -8.52 50.56 3.86
C GLU A 14 -7.90 49.18 4.10
N SER A 15 -7.71 48.45 3.00
CA SER A 15 -7.17 47.10 2.95
C SER A 15 -5.64 47.11 2.87
N ARG A 16 -4.94 46.51 3.85
CA ARG A 16 -3.54 46.10 3.72
C ARG A 16 -3.44 44.58 3.55
N ARG A 17 -2.87 44.16 2.41
CA ARG A 17 -2.49 42.78 2.08
C ARG A 17 -1.45 42.26 3.09
N ILE A 18 -1.69 41.09 3.67
CA ILE A 18 -0.72 40.29 4.41
C ILE A 18 -0.27 39.13 3.50
N LYS A 19 1.04 39.03 3.23
CA LYS A 19 1.67 37.88 2.55
C LYS A 19 1.86 36.74 3.55
N PRO A 20 1.65 35.45 3.20
CA PRO A 20 2.00 34.33 4.07
C PRO A 20 3.50 33.99 3.98
N GLN A 21 4.15 33.85 5.13
CA GLN A 21 5.51 33.30 5.27
C GLN A 21 5.51 31.78 5.06
N ALA A 22 6.38 31.30 4.19
CA ALA A 22 6.73 29.90 4.05
C ALA A 22 7.79 29.53 5.10
N GLN A 23 7.53 28.52 5.92
CA GLN A 23 8.54 27.88 6.76
C GLN A 23 9.12 26.68 6.01
N SER A 24 10.41 26.74 5.70
CA SER A 24 11.20 25.64 5.15
C SER A 24 11.88 24.89 6.28
N GLU A 25 11.51 23.64 6.52
CA GLU A 25 12.30 22.73 7.37
C GLU A 25 13.36 22.03 6.51
N LYS A 26 14.63 22.17 6.91
CA LYS A 26 15.79 21.50 6.28
C LYS A 26 15.90 20.06 6.81
N PRO A 27 16.32 19.08 6.00
CA PRO A 27 16.70 17.76 6.50
C PRO A 27 18.14 17.77 7.05
N GLU A 28 18.31 17.23 8.26
CA GLU A 28 19.62 16.93 8.87
C GLU A 28 20.35 15.82 8.09
N GLN A 29 21.65 16.00 7.88
CA GLN A 29 22.57 15.02 7.29
C GLN A 29 23.44 14.42 8.40
N HIS A 30 23.62 13.08 8.40
CA HIS A 30 24.68 12.41 9.15
C HIS A 30 25.38 11.33 8.30
N PRO A 31 26.68 11.06 8.54
CA PRO A 31 27.60 10.50 7.55
C PRO A 31 27.68 8.97 7.52
N GLU A 32 27.97 8.42 6.33
CA GLU A 32 28.23 6.99 6.07
C GLU A 32 29.62 6.54 6.55
N ALA A 33 29.72 5.32 7.07
CA ALA A 33 30.97 4.62 7.36
C ALA A 33 31.24 3.52 6.31
N PRO A 34 32.51 3.26 5.93
CA PRO A 34 32.85 2.46 4.75
C PRO A 34 32.82 0.94 5.00
N ARG A 35 32.32 0.17 4.02
CA ARG A 35 32.42 -1.30 3.98
C ARG A 35 33.70 -1.73 3.25
N GLN A 36 34.53 -2.53 3.93
CA GLN A 36 35.64 -3.27 3.35
C GLN A 36 35.14 -4.60 2.76
N GLY A 37 35.66 -4.97 1.59
CA GLY A 37 35.35 -6.21 0.88
C GLY A 37 36.35 -7.34 1.14
N LEU A 38 36.08 -8.48 0.48
CA LEU A 38 36.94 -9.61 0.05
C LEU A 38 36.09 -10.92 0.04
N PRO A 39 36.47 -11.99 -0.69
CA PRO A 39 36.61 -12.06 -2.14
C PRO A 39 35.91 -13.31 -2.76
N GLU A 40 35.90 -13.33 -4.09
CA GLU A 40 35.45 -14.42 -4.96
C GLU A 40 36.27 -15.71 -4.83
N SER A 41 35.62 -16.84 -5.10
CA SER A 41 36.28 -18.05 -5.59
C SER A 41 35.33 -18.80 -6.52
N GLN A 42 35.76 -19.08 -7.76
CA GLN A 42 35.79 -20.42 -8.36
C GLN A 42 36.33 -20.40 -9.81
N ASN A 43 37.50 -21.04 -9.96
CA ASN A 43 37.99 -21.77 -11.15
C ASN A 43 36.97 -22.87 -11.56
N ALA A 44 37.01 -23.55 -12.70
CA ALA A 44 37.62 -23.49 -14.04
C ALA A 44 37.16 -24.79 -14.76
N ASP A 45 37.27 -24.81 -16.10
CA ASP A 45 37.25 -25.99 -17.01
C ASP A 45 35.97 -26.84 -17.12
N GLY A 46 35.58 -27.37 -18.29
CA GLY A 46 36.19 -27.36 -19.62
C GLY A 46 35.48 -28.36 -20.56
N THR A 47 35.29 -27.93 -21.82
CA THR A 47 35.43 -28.68 -23.09
C THR A 47 34.67 -30.03 -23.32
N ARG A 48 33.78 -30.08 -24.34
CA ARG A 48 34.05 -30.68 -25.69
C ARG A 48 32.79 -30.82 -26.60
N GLN A 49 33.06 -30.50 -27.88
CA GLN A 49 32.48 -30.91 -29.18
C GLN A 49 31.90 -32.34 -29.26
N ALA A 50 31.10 -32.82 -30.23
CA ALA A 50 30.39 -32.34 -31.44
C ALA A 50 29.61 -33.57 -32.00
N LEU A 51 28.60 -33.36 -32.87
CA LEU A 51 28.31 -34.10 -34.14
C LEU A 51 26.81 -34.13 -34.54
N SER A 52 26.51 -33.40 -35.62
CA SER A 52 25.75 -33.76 -36.84
C SER A 52 24.86 -35.03 -36.85
N VAL A 53 23.63 -34.93 -37.38
CA VAL A 53 23.17 -35.45 -38.71
C VAL A 53 21.73 -34.97 -39.03
N LYS A 54 21.43 -34.94 -40.34
CA LYS A 54 20.42 -34.26 -41.17
C LYS A 54 18.98 -34.84 -41.19
N ALA A 55 18.13 -34.02 -41.85
CA ALA A 55 17.01 -34.34 -42.78
C ALA A 55 15.58 -34.33 -42.20
N SER A 56 14.49 -33.89 -42.86
CA SER A 56 14.24 -33.13 -44.10
C SER A 56 12.70 -32.88 -44.23
N ASN A 57 12.32 -31.83 -45.00
CA ASN A 57 11.04 -31.60 -45.73
C ASN A 57 9.72 -31.46 -44.92
N SER A 58 8.70 -30.63 -45.28
CA SER A 58 8.25 -29.93 -46.50
C SER A 58 7.26 -28.80 -46.10
N ARG A 59 7.30 -27.56 -46.67
CA ARG A 59 6.43 -26.98 -47.74
C ARG A 59 4.91 -27.23 -47.52
N ARG A 60 3.95 -26.29 -47.58
CA ARG A 60 3.64 -25.10 -48.45
C ARG A 60 2.48 -24.31 -47.77
N THR A 61 2.54 -22.99 -47.58
CA THR A 61 1.91 -21.89 -48.37
C THR A 61 0.48 -22.10 -48.87
N VAL A 62 -0.42 -21.13 -48.61
CA VAL A 62 -1.03 -20.18 -49.59
C VAL A 62 -2.22 -19.43 -48.94
N SER A 63 -2.19 -18.09 -48.96
CA SER A 63 -3.36 -17.21 -49.08
C SER A 63 -3.50 -16.78 -50.55
N PRO A 64 -4.67 -16.26 -50.97
CA PRO A 64 -4.68 -14.84 -51.37
C PRO A 64 -5.97 -14.07 -51.02
N ARG A 65 -5.81 -12.74 -51.01
CA ARG A 65 -6.80 -11.63 -51.00
C ARG A 65 -7.44 -11.45 -52.41
N PRO A 66 -8.03 -10.31 -52.88
CA PRO A 66 -8.43 -9.01 -52.28
C PRO A 66 -9.78 -8.45 -52.81
N GLU A 67 -10.09 -7.18 -52.46
CA GLU A 67 -10.82 -6.11 -53.23
C GLU A 67 -11.66 -5.26 -52.26
N ASP A 68 -11.96 -3.98 -52.46
CA ASP A 68 -11.23 -2.79 -52.92
C ASP A 68 -12.07 -1.56 -52.46
N ASN A 69 -11.44 -0.38 -52.47
CA ASN A 69 -11.80 0.94 -51.90
C ASN A 69 -12.89 1.73 -52.73
N PRO A 70 -13.17 3.08 -52.64
CA PRO A 70 -12.95 4.15 -51.60
C PRO A 70 -14.06 5.28 -51.48
N ARG A 71 -13.79 6.32 -50.65
CA ARG A 71 -14.32 7.74 -50.59
C ARG A 71 -15.66 7.96 -49.85
N SER A 72 -15.91 9.00 -49.05
CA SER A 72 -15.44 10.41 -49.03
C SER A 72 -15.57 11.06 -47.63
N ALA A 73 -14.94 12.23 -47.48
CA ALA A 73 -14.74 13.01 -46.26
C ALA A 73 -15.83 14.06 -45.96
N ASP A 74 -15.74 14.60 -44.73
CA ASP A 74 -16.17 15.92 -44.25
C ASP A 74 -17.63 16.16 -43.82
N ALA A 75 -17.84 16.12 -42.50
CA ALA A 75 -18.62 17.12 -41.77
C ALA A 75 -18.27 17.08 -40.26
N VAL A 76 -17.51 18.08 -39.80
CA VAL A 76 -17.13 18.29 -38.40
C VAL A 76 -18.34 18.81 -37.62
N GLY A 77 -18.88 17.97 -36.74
CA GLY A 77 -19.81 18.34 -35.68
C GLY A 77 -19.38 17.68 -34.38
N SER A 78 -18.91 18.46 -33.41
CA SER A 78 -18.44 17.96 -32.11
C SER A 78 -19.52 17.14 -31.39
N PRO A 79 -19.30 15.84 -31.10
CA PRO A 79 -20.22 15.10 -30.25
C PRO A 79 -19.83 15.38 -28.80
N ARG A 80 -20.73 16.03 -28.06
CA ARG A 80 -20.73 15.98 -26.60
C ARG A 80 -20.77 14.50 -26.20
N LEU A 81 -19.64 13.97 -25.75
CA LEU A 81 -19.57 12.66 -25.10
C LEU A 81 -20.42 12.73 -23.83
N ARG A 82 -21.69 12.32 -23.94
CA ARG A 82 -22.45 11.84 -22.79
C ARG A 82 -21.70 10.60 -22.29
N THR A 83 -20.88 10.78 -21.27
CA THR A 83 -20.43 9.68 -20.42
C THR A 83 -21.66 9.04 -19.81
N GLN A 84 -22.14 7.95 -20.41
CA GLN A 84 -22.96 7.00 -19.69
C GLN A 84 -22.06 6.39 -18.62
N ALA A 85 -22.02 7.03 -17.45
CA ALA A 85 -21.64 6.35 -16.23
C ALA A 85 -22.60 5.16 -16.10
N ALA A 86 -22.13 3.98 -16.49
CA ALA A 86 -22.85 2.74 -16.24
C ALA A 86 -23.20 2.73 -14.75
N ARG A 87 -24.50 2.86 -14.44
CA ARG A 87 -25.01 2.71 -13.09
C ARG A 87 -24.74 1.28 -12.68
N ALA A 88 -23.58 1.06 -12.03
CA ALA A 88 -23.35 -0.17 -11.29
C ALA A 88 -24.50 -0.28 -10.29
N PRO A 89 -25.20 -1.43 -10.21
CA PRO A 89 -26.21 -1.62 -9.19
C PRO A 89 -25.55 -1.36 -7.83
N LEU A 90 -26.17 -0.50 -7.02
CA LEU A 90 -25.84 -0.37 -5.61
C LEU A 90 -26.08 -1.75 -4.99
N LEU A 91 -25.05 -2.59 -4.98
CA LEU A 91 -25.06 -3.81 -4.20
C LEU A 91 -25.24 -3.35 -2.76
N SER A 92 -26.43 -3.64 -2.21
CA SER A 92 -26.63 -3.56 -0.76
C SER A 92 -25.46 -4.29 -0.13
N LEU A 93 -24.80 -3.64 0.84
CA LEU A 93 -23.72 -4.26 1.60
C LEU A 93 -24.12 -5.68 1.93
N PRO A 94 -23.25 -6.69 1.72
CA PRO A 94 -23.54 -8.01 2.24
C PRO A 94 -23.92 -7.83 3.71
N ASN A 95 -25.04 -8.40 4.13
CA ASN A 95 -25.34 -8.56 5.55
C ASN A 95 -24.24 -9.47 6.10
N PHE A 96 -23.10 -8.90 6.47
CA PHE A 96 -21.99 -9.66 7.04
C PHE A 96 -22.52 -10.27 8.33
N SER A 97 -22.58 -11.59 8.34
CA SER A 97 -23.22 -12.39 9.36
C SER A 97 -22.65 -12.11 10.76
N VAL A 98 -23.52 -12.28 11.75
CA VAL A 98 -23.31 -12.30 13.20
C VAL A 98 -21.87 -12.00 13.64
N ILE A 99 -21.66 -10.78 14.14
CA ILE A 99 -20.46 -10.45 14.92
C ILE A 99 -20.60 -11.16 16.27
N LEU A 100 -19.77 -12.17 16.54
CA LEU A 100 -19.69 -12.71 17.90
C LEU A 100 -19.24 -11.59 18.84
N PRO A 101 -19.98 -11.30 19.93
CA PRO A 101 -19.64 -10.22 20.84
C PRO A 101 -18.30 -10.48 21.55
N PRO A 102 -17.61 -9.42 22.03
CA PRO A 102 -16.41 -9.54 22.83
C PRO A 102 -16.59 -10.57 23.97
N GLY A 103 -15.63 -11.50 24.12
CA GLY A 103 -15.70 -12.59 25.11
C GLY A 103 -16.36 -13.89 24.64
N LYS A 104 -16.97 -13.92 23.43
CA LYS A 104 -17.42 -15.17 22.78
C LYS A 104 -16.49 -15.65 21.66
N VAL A 105 -15.50 -14.85 21.30
CA VAL A 105 -14.43 -15.25 20.37
C VAL A 105 -13.24 -15.70 21.21
N PRO A 106 -12.79 -16.96 21.11
CA PRO A 106 -11.60 -17.39 21.82
C PRO A 106 -10.40 -16.62 21.27
N ASP A 107 -9.60 -16.04 22.17
CA ASP A 107 -8.30 -15.48 21.81
C ASP A 107 -7.42 -16.55 21.17
N GLU A 108 -6.57 -16.13 20.22
CA GLU A 108 -5.58 -17.02 19.65
C GLU A 108 -4.25 -16.90 20.39
N PHE A 109 -3.60 -18.04 20.57
CA PHE A 109 -2.26 -18.11 21.14
C PHE A 109 -1.29 -18.47 20.03
N GLN A 110 -0.48 -17.51 19.58
CA GLN A 110 0.47 -17.79 18.52
C GLN A 110 1.84 -18.08 19.09
N PHE A 111 2.52 -19.03 18.46
CA PHE A 111 3.85 -19.43 18.81
C PHE A 111 4.87 -18.37 18.41
N LEU A 112 5.66 -17.88 19.37
CA LEU A 112 6.71 -16.88 19.11
C LEU A 112 8.08 -17.50 18.85
N GLY A 113 8.28 -18.75 19.26
CA GLY A 113 9.53 -19.47 19.10
C GLY A 113 9.92 -20.29 20.33
N GLN A 114 11.04 -21.00 20.17
CA GLN A 114 11.68 -21.77 21.22
C GLN A 114 12.49 -20.85 22.14
N GLY A 115 12.39 -21.12 23.44
CA GLY A 115 13.08 -20.37 24.49
C GLY A 115 12.15 -19.56 25.38
N ALA A 116 12.73 -18.81 26.31
CA ALA A 116 12.00 -17.93 27.20
C ALA A 116 11.32 -16.79 26.43
N CYS A 117 10.15 -16.37 26.87
CA CYS A 117 9.49 -15.20 26.30
C CYS A 117 10.33 -13.95 26.54
N ILE A 118 10.50 -13.13 25.51
CA ILE A 118 11.10 -11.79 25.63
C ILE A 118 10.08 -10.73 25.19
N ASN A 119 10.18 -9.52 25.75
CA ASN A 119 9.41 -8.36 25.28
C ASN A 119 10.16 -7.63 24.14
N GLN A 120 9.57 -6.56 23.60
CA GLN A 120 10.15 -5.83 22.46
C GLN A 120 11.53 -5.21 22.75
N LYS A 121 11.85 -4.96 24.02
CA LYS A 121 13.18 -4.47 24.44
C LYS A 121 14.21 -5.60 24.54
N GLY A 122 13.80 -6.84 24.30
CA GLY A 122 14.64 -8.03 24.47
C GLY A 122 14.76 -8.50 25.92
N GLU A 123 13.97 -7.94 26.84
CA GLU A 123 14.02 -8.31 28.25
C GLU A 123 13.28 -9.65 28.45
N PRO A 124 13.88 -10.64 29.13
CA PRO A 124 13.23 -11.93 29.34
C PRO A 124 12.13 -11.85 30.39
N PHE A 125 11.11 -12.67 30.23
CA PHE A 125 10.10 -12.92 31.25
C PHE A 125 10.68 -13.82 32.34
N TRP A 126 10.74 -13.29 33.56
CA TRP A 126 11.15 -14.04 34.76
C TRP A 126 10.02 -14.15 35.78
N GLY A 127 8.88 -13.51 35.53
CA GLY A 127 7.75 -13.46 36.45
C GLY A 127 6.82 -14.66 36.32
N GLY A 128 5.78 -14.73 37.16
CA GLY A 128 4.66 -15.66 37.01
C GLY A 128 4.68 -16.84 37.98
N SER A 129 3.48 -17.19 38.47
CA SER A 129 3.28 -18.41 39.25
C SER A 129 3.31 -19.61 38.32
N MET A 130 4.22 -20.55 38.60
CA MET A 130 4.29 -21.83 37.89
C MET A 130 3.09 -22.69 38.26
N GLN A 131 2.46 -23.29 37.25
CA GLN A 131 1.46 -24.34 37.43
C GLN A 131 1.90 -25.61 36.71
N TYR A 132 1.68 -26.76 37.35
CA TYR A 132 1.87 -28.05 36.71
C TYR A 132 0.75 -28.29 35.71
N ILE A 133 1.11 -28.78 34.54
CA ILE A 133 0.19 -29.10 33.45
C ILE A 133 0.49 -30.47 32.89
N SER A 134 -0.46 -31.03 32.15
CA SER A 134 -0.18 -32.14 31.24
C SER A 134 0.93 -31.76 30.25
N PRO A 135 1.75 -32.74 29.78
CA PRO A 135 2.77 -32.46 28.77
C PRO A 135 2.20 -31.68 27.57
N PRO A 136 2.92 -30.67 27.06
CA PRO A 136 2.50 -29.90 25.89
C PRO A 136 2.26 -30.77 24.67
N GLN A 137 1.47 -30.24 23.73
CA GLN A 137 1.25 -30.83 22.42
C GLN A 137 2.56 -30.88 21.61
N ALA A 138 2.54 -31.59 20.47
CA ALA A 138 3.73 -31.76 19.63
C ALA A 138 4.29 -30.42 19.10
N ASP A 139 3.44 -29.41 18.94
CA ASP A 139 3.83 -28.04 18.56
C ASP A 139 4.31 -27.19 19.76
N GLY A 140 4.33 -27.77 20.97
CA GLY A 140 4.71 -27.10 22.20
C GLY A 140 3.58 -26.32 22.88
N SER A 141 2.39 -26.27 22.29
CA SER A 141 1.25 -25.55 22.87
C SER A 141 0.59 -26.32 24.02
N SER A 142 -0.08 -25.61 24.93
CA SER A 142 -0.81 -26.23 26.05
C SER A 142 -2.22 -25.67 26.17
N LEU A 143 -3.22 -26.56 26.08
CA LEU A 143 -4.62 -26.20 26.25
C LEU A 143 -4.91 -25.76 27.70
N GLU A 144 -4.21 -26.34 28.68
CA GLU A 144 -4.31 -25.94 30.09
C GLU A 144 -3.76 -24.53 30.30
N CYS A 145 -2.57 -24.21 29.75
CA CYS A 145 -2.04 -22.85 29.77
C CYS A 145 -2.96 -21.84 29.10
N THR A 146 -3.50 -22.20 27.95
CA THR A 146 -4.44 -21.37 27.18
C THR A 146 -5.66 -21.02 28.04
N LYS A 147 -6.28 -22.02 28.67
CA LYS A 147 -7.43 -21.83 29.57
C LYS A 147 -7.07 -20.94 30.76
N LEU A 148 -5.92 -21.19 31.41
CA LEU A 148 -5.45 -20.37 32.53
C LEU A 148 -5.27 -18.91 32.15
N CYS A 149 -4.64 -18.65 30.99
CA CYS A 149 -4.46 -17.30 30.49
C CYS A 149 -5.79 -16.62 30.12
N GLN A 150 -6.71 -17.34 29.48
CA GLN A 150 -8.02 -16.81 29.10
C GLN A 150 -8.88 -16.40 30.30
N MET A 151 -8.73 -17.07 31.45
CA MET A 151 -9.41 -16.70 32.70
C MET A 151 -8.90 -15.38 33.32
N LEU A 152 -7.73 -14.89 32.88
CA LEU A 152 -7.08 -13.70 33.42
C LEU A 152 -7.15 -12.54 32.39
N PRO A 153 -7.91 -11.47 32.65
CA PRO A 153 -8.01 -10.34 31.72
C PRO A 153 -6.67 -9.64 31.45
N SER A 154 -5.75 -9.65 32.42
CA SER A 154 -4.41 -9.10 32.31
C SER A 154 -3.42 -10.01 31.59
N CYS A 155 -3.84 -11.22 31.18
CA CYS A 155 -2.94 -12.15 30.53
C CYS A 155 -2.59 -11.72 29.10
N THR A 156 -1.30 -11.73 28.78
CA THR A 156 -0.73 -11.35 27.47
C THR A 156 -0.07 -12.53 26.75
N GLY A 157 0.05 -13.68 27.41
CA GLY A 157 0.63 -14.90 26.84
C GLY A 157 1.03 -15.91 27.92
N TYR A 158 1.76 -16.94 27.53
CA TYR A 158 2.34 -17.92 28.45
C TYR A 158 3.64 -18.50 27.89
N GLN A 159 4.46 -19.07 28.77
CA GLN A 159 5.54 -19.98 28.39
C GLN A 159 5.25 -21.39 28.93
N ALA A 160 5.47 -22.40 28.10
CA ALA A 160 5.41 -23.81 28.49
C ALA A 160 6.83 -24.37 28.55
N GLU A 161 7.16 -25.10 29.61
CA GLU A 161 8.47 -25.72 29.83
C GLU A 161 8.28 -27.08 30.51
N GLY A 162 8.60 -28.17 29.81
CA GLY A 162 8.25 -29.52 30.24
C GLY A 162 6.76 -29.61 30.62
N ALA A 163 6.48 -30.13 31.82
CA ALA A 163 5.13 -30.19 32.41
C ALA A 163 4.77 -28.94 33.23
N SER A 164 5.37 -27.78 32.91
CA SER A 164 5.17 -26.52 33.65
C SER A 164 4.62 -25.44 32.73
N CYS A 165 3.70 -24.65 33.29
CA CYS A 165 3.10 -23.50 32.66
C CYS A 165 3.42 -22.23 33.46
N PHE A 166 3.85 -21.18 32.77
CA PHE A 166 4.00 -19.85 33.37
C PHE A 166 3.15 -18.87 32.58
N VAL A 167 2.05 -18.44 33.19
CA VAL A 167 1.10 -17.49 32.59
C VAL A 167 1.61 -16.07 32.82
N ILE A 168 1.65 -15.27 31.75
CA ILE A 168 2.10 -13.87 31.78
C ILE A 168 0.86 -13.00 32.01
N ALA A 169 0.54 -12.66 33.26
CA ALA A 169 -0.71 -11.98 33.62
C ALA A 169 -0.56 -10.72 34.49
N ASP A 170 0.56 -10.00 34.35
CA ASP A 170 0.76 -8.70 34.99
C ASP A 170 0.16 -7.52 34.18
N GLY A 171 -0.29 -7.76 32.94
CA GLY A 171 -0.81 -6.74 32.02
C GLY A 171 0.25 -5.76 31.48
N VAL A 172 1.50 -5.92 31.89
CA VAL A 172 2.63 -5.03 31.59
C VAL A 172 3.61 -5.71 30.65
N PHE A 173 4.06 -6.93 30.98
CA PHE A 173 4.92 -7.71 30.11
C PHE A 173 4.10 -8.22 28.93
N ARG A 174 4.56 -7.94 27.71
CA ARG A 174 3.94 -8.42 26.48
C ARG A 174 4.97 -9.22 25.71
N PRO A 175 4.80 -10.55 25.62
CA PRO A 175 5.73 -11.37 24.86
C PRO A 175 5.66 -10.95 23.39
N SER A 176 6.82 -10.80 22.77
CA SER A 176 6.97 -10.39 21.38
C SER A 176 7.88 -11.31 20.58
N ALA A 177 8.80 -12.03 21.24
CA ALA A 177 9.63 -13.06 20.63
C ALA A 177 10.04 -14.11 21.69
N ALA A 178 10.83 -15.10 21.28
CA ALA A 178 11.42 -16.08 22.17
C ALA A 178 12.95 -16.15 21.98
N ARG A 179 13.71 -16.20 23.07
CA ARG A 179 15.18 -16.37 23.04
C ARG A 179 15.70 -16.96 24.34
N GLY A 180 16.79 -17.73 24.25
CA GLY A 180 17.46 -18.31 25.43
C GLY A 180 16.55 -19.32 26.13
N GLY A 181 16.68 -19.45 27.45
CA GLY A 181 15.89 -20.44 28.22
C GLY A 181 16.32 -21.89 27.99
N ARG A 182 15.51 -22.83 28.47
CA ARG A 182 15.75 -24.26 28.22
C ARG A 182 15.33 -24.64 26.80
N SER A 183 15.89 -25.73 26.28
CA SER A 183 15.61 -26.19 24.92
C SER A 183 14.14 -26.61 24.73
N ASP A 184 13.43 -26.99 25.77
CA ASP A 184 12.02 -27.36 25.74
C ASP A 184 11.07 -26.18 26.05
N THR A 185 11.58 -25.01 26.44
CA THR A 185 10.74 -23.83 26.66
C THR A 185 10.13 -23.36 25.34
N ARG A 186 8.85 -22.99 25.37
CA ARG A 186 8.07 -22.49 24.23
C ARG A 186 7.29 -21.25 24.64
N CYS A 187 7.46 -20.16 23.90
CA CYS A 187 6.75 -18.91 24.17
C CYS A 187 5.52 -18.76 23.28
N PHE A 188 4.39 -18.38 23.87
CA PHE A 188 3.15 -18.10 23.18
C PHE A 188 2.63 -16.73 23.59
N TRP A 189 2.24 -15.93 22.60
CA TRP A 189 1.57 -14.65 22.86
C TRP A 189 0.07 -14.77 22.64
N ARG A 190 -0.70 -14.04 23.45
CA ARG A 190 -2.15 -13.91 23.30
C ARG A 190 -2.43 -12.82 22.28
N HIS A 191 -2.98 -13.19 21.13
CA HIS A 191 -3.51 -12.29 20.12
C HIS A 191 -4.97 -11.94 20.48
N PRO A 192 -5.26 -10.70 20.95
CA PRO A 192 -6.59 -10.34 21.39
C PRO A 192 -7.47 -10.08 20.18
N VAL A 193 -8.24 -11.09 19.80
CA VAL A 193 -9.22 -10.97 18.72
C VAL A 193 -10.49 -10.35 19.30
N LEU A 194 -10.92 -9.22 18.75
CA LEU A 194 -12.14 -8.55 19.21
C LEU A 194 -13.42 -9.14 18.62
N ARG A 195 -13.31 -9.77 17.44
CA ARG A 195 -14.46 -10.29 16.70
C ARG A 195 -14.09 -11.42 15.73
N LYS A 196 -15.09 -12.20 15.33
CA LYS A 196 -14.98 -13.20 14.25
C LYS A 196 -16.16 -13.03 13.31
N THR A 197 -15.92 -12.55 12.10
CA THR A 197 -16.99 -12.39 11.10
C THR A 197 -17.33 -13.71 10.44
N GLN A 198 -18.55 -14.19 10.61
CA GLN A 198 -18.98 -15.43 9.99
C GLN A 198 -19.33 -15.23 8.50
N GLY A 199 -19.08 -16.21 7.63
CA GLY A 199 -19.49 -16.18 6.22
C GLY A 199 -18.67 -15.27 5.30
N ALA A 200 -17.77 -14.43 5.85
CA ALA A 200 -16.94 -13.56 5.04
C ALA A 200 -15.82 -14.36 4.35
N TYR A 201 -15.62 -14.10 3.05
CA TYR A 201 -14.63 -14.77 2.20
C TYR A 201 -14.76 -16.29 2.08
N GLU A 202 -15.92 -16.83 2.47
CA GLU A 202 -16.34 -18.21 2.20
C GLU A 202 -16.89 -18.29 0.77
N GLY A 203 -16.66 -19.40 0.07
CA GLY A 203 -17.16 -19.60 -1.29
C GLY A 203 -16.46 -18.78 -2.38
N GLN A 204 -17.11 -18.68 -3.55
CA GLN A 204 -16.60 -17.96 -4.71
C GLN A 204 -16.61 -16.45 -4.45
N GLN A 205 -15.45 -15.82 -4.62
CA GLN A 205 -15.31 -14.39 -4.43
C GLN A 205 -15.67 -13.61 -5.70
N LEU A 206 -16.15 -12.38 -5.53
CA LEU A 206 -16.40 -11.47 -6.65
C LEU A 206 -15.08 -11.05 -7.32
N PRO A 207 -15.08 -10.92 -8.67
CA PRO A 207 -13.91 -10.48 -9.41
C PRO A 207 -13.63 -8.99 -9.21
N ILE A 208 -12.34 -8.61 -9.25
CA ILE A 208 -11.91 -7.21 -9.26
C ILE A 208 -12.31 -6.57 -10.60
N PRO A 209 -13.10 -5.47 -10.59
CA PRO A 209 -13.43 -4.74 -11.81
C PRO A 209 -12.19 -4.17 -12.50
N GLN A 210 -12.16 -4.16 -13.83
CA GLN A 210 -11.08 -3.60 -14.66
C GLN A 210 -11.15 -2.06 -14.71
N ILE A 211 -11.13 -1.41 -13.54
CA ILE A 211 -11.14 0.04 -13.38
C ILE A 211 -9.92 0.42 -12.54
N ILE A 212 -9.08 1.29 -13.10
CA ILE A 212 -7.93 1.89 -12.43
C ILE A 212 -8.37 3.27 -11.94
N TRP A 213 -8.41 3.44 -10.63
CA TRP A 213 -8.70 4.69 -9.96
C TRP A 213 -7.42 5.38 -9.52
N SER A 214 -7.43 6.70 -9.65
CA SER A 214 -6.38 7.55 -9.10
C SER A 214 -6.94 8.92 -8.74
N PHE A 215 -6.19 9.67 -7.94
CA PHE A 215 -6.51 11.06 -7.62
C PHE A 215 -5.26 11.92 -7.79
N TRP A 216 -5.44 13.06 -8.45
CA TRP A 216 -4.42 14.08 -8.56
C TRP A 216 -5.05 15.46 -8.55
N GLN A 217 -4.54 16.33 -7.67
CA GLN A 217 -4.90 17.74 -7.64
C GLN A 217 -3.68 18.56 -8.01
N ALA A 218 -3.70 19.17 -9.19
CA ALA A 218 -2.76 20.22 -9.52
C ALA A 218 -2.98 21.40 -8.56
N LEU A 219 -1.91 21.84 -7.89
CA LEU A 219 -1.93 23.07 -7.11
C LEU A 219 -1.69 24.25 -8.07
N PRO A 220 -2.31 25.43 -7.84
CA PRO A 220 -2.17 26.58 -8.74
C PRO A 220 -0.72 26.95 -9.06
N ASP A 221 0.18 26.82 -8.09
CA ASP A 221 1.59 27.17 -8.22
C ASP A 221 2.50 25.94 -8.44
N ALA A 222 1.92 24.75 -8.70
CA ALA A 222 2.72 23.56 -8.96
C ALA A 222 3.46 23.70 -10.30
N PRO A 223 4.77 23.39 -10.36
CA PRO A 223 5.51 23.41 -11.62
C PRO A 223 4.88 22.48 -12.65
N LEU A 224 4.82 22.94 -13.90
CA LEU A 224 4.25 22.20 -15.03
C LEU A 224 4.88 20.80 -15.18
N ALA A 225 6.16 20.65 -14.82
CA ALA A 225 6.86 19.37 -14.85
C ALA A 225 6.16 18.27 -14.05
N LEU A 226 5.52 18.58 -12.90
CA LEU A 226 4.77 17.59 -12.14
C LEU A 226 3.51 17.13 -12.88
N THR A 227 2.77 18.07 -13.47
CA THR A 227 1.56 17.75 -14.24
C THR A 227 1.91 16.91 -15.45
N GLU A 228 2.96 17.27 -16.18
CA GLU A 228 3.43 16.53 -17.35
C GLU A 228 3.99 15.15 -16.98
N PHE A 229 4.63 15.04 -15.81
CA PHE A 229 5.07 13.76 -15.28
C PHE A 229 3.89 12.83 -14.95
N VAL A 230 2.83 13.34 -14.33
CA VAL A 230 1.61 12.56 -14.08
C VAL A 230 0.95 12.14 -15.38
N GLU A 231 0.91 12.99 -16.40
CA GLU A 231 0.42 12.61 -17.72
C GLU A 231 1.28 11.52 -18.37
N ALA A 232 2.60 11.53 -18.15
CA ALA A 232 3.48 10.45 -18.61
C ALA A 232 3.20 9.13 -17.89
N CYS A 233 2.98 9.15 -16.58
CA CYS A 233 2.51 7.97 -15.83
C CYS A 233 1.20 7.43 -16.43
N LEU A 234 0.20 8.29 -16.62
CA LEU A 234 -1.10 7.89 -17.18
C LEU A 234 -0.98 7.37 -18.62
N ALA A 235 -0.10 7.94 -19.42
CA ALA A 235 0.17 7.46 -20.78
C ALA A 235 0.72 6.03 -20.76
N SER A 236 1.66 5.73 -19.85
CA SER A 236 2.19 4.37 -19.67
C SER A 236 1.08 3.40 -19.22
N TRP A 237 0.17 3.83 -18.35
CA TRP A 237 -0.96 3.01 -17.91
C TRP A 237 -1.89 2.68 -19.08
N ARG A 238 -2.26 3.69 -19.89
CA ARG A 238 -3.16 3.52 -21.05
C ARG A 238 -2.54 2.60 -22.10
N ALA A 239 -1.24 2.73 -22.34
CA ALA A 239 -0.51 1.90 -23.30
C ALA A 239 -0.50 0.41 -22.89
N LEU A 240 -0.24 0.14 -21.61
CA LEU A 240 -0.05 -1.21 -21.08
C LEU A 240 -1.36 -1.90 -20.65
N ASN A 241 -2.43 -1.13 -20.39
CA ASN A 241 -3.68 -1.66 -19.82
C ASN A 241 -4.89 -1.33 -20.69
N ARG A 242 -4.84 -1.69 -21.98
CA ARG A 242 -5.87 -1.32 -22.99
C ARG A 242 -7.30 -1.77 -22.66
N HIS A 243 -7.45 -2.80 -21.81
CA HIS A 243 -8.75 -3.32 -21.38
C HIS A 243 -9.26 -2.69 -20.08
N HIS A 244 -8.49 -1.79 -19.46
CA HIS A 244 -8.89 -1.12 -18.21
C HIS A 244 -9.46 0.27 -18.48
N GLN A 245 -10.49 0.63 -17.72
CA GLN A 245 -10.94 2.02 -17.63
C GLN A 245 -10.04 2.78 -16.66
N ILE A 246 -9.36 3.82 -17.12
CA ILE A 246 -8.50 4.66 -16.26
C ILE A 246 -9.27 5.93 -15.88
N ARG A 247 -9.42 6.17 -14.57
CA ARG A 247 -10.16 7.29 -13.99
C ARG A 247 -9.25 8.08 -13.05
N LEU A 248 -8.76 9.22 -13.53
CA LEU A 248 -8.06 10.22 -12.72
C LEU A 248 -9.07 11.23 -12.17
N LEU A 249 -9.27 11.21 -10.86
CA LEU A 249 -10.13 12.16 -10.16
C LEU A 249 -9.35 13.38 -9.70
N ASN A 250 -10.05 14.50 -9.54
CA ASN A 250 -9.57 15.71 -8.88
C ASN A 250 -10.70 16.28 -8.00
N SER A 251 -10.49 17.46 -7.40
CA SER A 251 -11.50 18.07 -6.51
C SER A 251 -12.81 18.43 -7.22
N ASP A 252 -12.79 18.62 -8.54
CA ASP A 252 -13.97 19.01 -9.32
C ASP A 252 -14.76 17.76 -9.75
N SER A 253 -14.05 16.72 -10.22
CA SER A 253 -14.67 15.50 -10.75
C SER A 253 -15.06 14.48 -9.68
N VAL A 254 -14.57 14.60 -8.44
CA VAL A 254 -14.92 13.65 -7.36
C VAL A 254 -16.43 13.56 -7.12
N SER A 255 -17.13 14.69 -7.27
CA SER A 255 -18.59 14.80 -7.06
C SER A 255 -19.42 14.03 -8.08
N GLU A 256 -18.86 13.69 -9.24
CA GLU A 256 -19.50 12.85 -10.25
C GLU A 256 -19.61 11.38 -9.81
N TYR A 257 -18.75 10.95 -8.88
CA TYR A 257 -18.64 9.56 -8.44
C TYR A 257 -19.08 9.33 -7.00
N LEU A 258 -18.84 10.32 -6.13
CA LEU A 258 -19.05 10.23 -4.69
C LEU A 258 -19.90 11.41 -4.22
N THR A 259 -20.90 11.09 -3.41
CA THR A 259 -21.69 12.07 -2.67
C THR A 259 -20.96 12.49 -1.39
N GLU A 260 -21.39 13.61 -0.78
CA GLU A 260 -20.79 14.08 0.48
C GLU A 260 -20.93 13.06 1.63
N HIS A 261 -21.98 12.24 1.62
CA HIS A 261 -22.21 11.19 2.62
C HIS A 261 -21.32 9.96 2.43
N GLU A 262 -20.65 9.87 1.28
CA GLU A 262 -19.68 8.81 0.96
C GLU A 262 -18.23 9.25 1.26
N LEU A 263 -18.06 10.34 2.02
CA LEU A 263 -16.77 10.89 2.45
C LEU A 263 -16.83 11.26 3.96
N PRO A 264 -15.67 11.42 4.64
CA PRO A 264 -15.64 11.87 6.04
C PRO A 264 -16.33 13.22 6.22
N ARG A 265 -16.94 13.47 7.39
CA ARG A 265 -17.63 14.74 7.68
C ARG A 265 -16.68 15.93 7.55
N THR A 266 -15.42 15.71 7.90
CA THR A 266 -14.37 16.74 7.87
C THR A 266 -13.59 16.77 6.56
N PHE A 267 -14.04 16.07 5.50
CA PHE A 267 -13.34 15.93 4.22
C PHE A 267 -12.81 17.25 3.63
N ARG A 268 -13.64 18.30 3.66
CA ARG A 268 -13.28 19.63 3.15
C ARG A 268 -12.12 20.29 3.92
N PHE A 269 -11.86 19.87 5.15
CA PHE A 269 -10.79 20.39 6.01
C PHE A 269 -9.55 19.48 6.06
N LEU A 270 -9.59 18.34 5.37
CA LEU A 270 -8.45 17.43 5.27
C LEU A 270 -7.37 18.00 4.33
N SER A 271 -6.11 17.66 4.62
CA SER A 271 -5.02 17.84 3.67
C SER A 271 -5.29 17.08 2.38
N ILE A 272 -4.64 17.47 1.28
CA ILE A 272 -4.88 16.85 -0.02
C ILE A 272 -4.55 15.34 -0.02
N GLN A 273 -3.55 14.93 0.75
CA GLN A 273 -3.16 13.54 0.93
C GLN A 273 -4.25 12.75 1.66
N HIS A 274 -4.79 13.30 2.75
CA HIS A 274 -5.91 12.68 3.47
C HIS A 274 -7.21 12.67 2.67
N ARG A 275 -7.44 13.67 1.80
CA ARG A 275 -8.55 13.62 0.83
C ARG A 275 -8.36 12.48 -0.16
N SER A 276 -7.14 12.29 -0.69
CA SER A 276 -6.82 11.15 -1.56
C SER A 276 -7.09 9.82 -0.87
N ASP A 277 -6.69 9.68 0.40
CA ASP A 277 -6.95 8.49 1.22
C ASP A 277 -8.46 8.23 1.37
N ALA A 278 -9.25 9.27 1.66
CA ALA A 278 -10.70 9.15 1.79
C ALA A 278 -11.36 8.75 0.46
N ILE A 279 -10.98 9.41 -0.65
CA ILE A 279 -11.51 9.13 -1.99
C ILE A 279 -11.18 7.70 -2.40
N ARG A 280 -9.93 7.25 -2.19
CA ARG A 280 -9.46 5.89 -2.48
C ARG A 280 -10.39 4.84 -1.89
N LEU A 281 -10.62 4.93 -0.58
CA LEU A 281 -11.45 3.95 0.12
C LEU A 281 -12.92 4.05 -0.30
N ALA A 282 -13.41 5.26 -0.58
CA ALA A 282 -14.79 5.48 -1.05
C ALA A 282 -15.04 4.88 -2.43
N VAL A 283 -14.15 5.11 -3.42
CA VAL A 283 -14.33 4.55 -4.77
C VAL A 283 -14.14 3.03 -4.77
N LEU A 284 -13.18 2.49 -4.02
CA LEU A 284 -12.98 1.04 -3.93
C LEU A 284 -14.15 0.35 -3.22
N LYS A 285 -14.67 0.93 -2.13
CA LYS A 285 -15.86 0.38 -1.45
C LYS A 285 -17.06 0.34 -2.39
N LYS A 286 -17.31 1.41 -3.13
CA LYS A 286 -18.50 1.58 -3.97
C LYS A 286 -18.42 0.81 -5.28
N TYR A 287 -17.30 0.94 -5.98
CA TYR A 287 -17.14 0.43 -7.34
C TYR A 287 -16.19 -0.76 -7.44
N GLY A 288 -15.36 -1.02 -6.42
CA GLY A 288 -14.21 -1.89 -6.54
C GLY A 288 -13.17 -1.33 -7.53
N GLY A 289 -12.30 -2.22 -7.96
CA GLY A 289 -11.26 -1.96 -8.94
C GLY A 289 -9.88 -1.89 -8.29
N ILE A 290 -9.01 -1.12 -8.93
CA ILE A 290 -7.60 -1.03 -8.59
C ILE A 290 -7.29 0.44 -8.31
N TRP A 291 -6.88 0.76 -7.10
CA TRP A 291 -6.28 2.07 -6.83
C TRP A 291 -4.80 2.04 -7.17
N VAL A 292 -4.33 3.05 -7.90
CA VAL A 292 -2.91 3.33 -8.10
C VAL A 292 -2.69 4.83 -7.93
N ASP A 293 -1.76 5.23 -7.06
CA ASP A 293 -1.41 6.66 -6.96
C ASP A 293 -0.87 7.22 -8.29
N ALA A 294 -1.25 8.45 -8.64
CA ALA A 294 -1.03 9.07 -9.94
C ALA A 294 0.45 9.20 -10.38
N THR A 295 1.37 9.18 -9.42
CA THR A 295 2.82 9.33 -9.64
C THR A 295 3.53 7.98 -9.67
N THR A 296 2.88 6.99 -10.28
CA THR A 296 3.40 5.63 -10.45
C THR A 296 3.59 5.37 -11.92
N PHE A 297 4.81 5.13 -12.38
CA PHE A 297 5.09 4.79 -13.77
C PHE A 297 5.09 3.27 -13.95
N MET A 298 4.30 2.76 -14.90
CA MET A 298 4.22 1.33 -15.21
C MET A 298 5.17 1.00 -16.35
N THR A 299 5.98 -0.05 -16.18
CA THR A 299 6.79 -0.67 -17.25
C THR A 299 6.18 -1.96 -17.78
N ASN A 300 5.27 -2.57 -17.01
CA ASN A 300 4.62 -3.83 -17.33
C ASN A 300 3.08 -3.69 -17.18
N PRO A 301 2.27 -4.48 -17.92
CA PRO A 301 0.83 -4.56 -17.72
C PRO A 301 0.46 -4.96 -16.28
N LEU A 302 -0.63 -4.38 -15.75
CA LEU A 302 -1.15 -4.75 -14.42
C LEU A 302 -1.52 -6.23 -14.32
N GLN A 303 -1.85 -6.88 -15.44
CA GLN A 303 -2.18 -8.30 -15.46
C GLN A 303 -1.03 -9.17 -14.93
N GLU A 304 0.23 -8.80 -15.20
CA GLU A 304 1.39 -9.53 -14.67
C GLU A 304 1.47 -9.47 -13.14
N LEU A 305 1.00 -8.35 -12.56
CA LEU A 305 0.95 -8.14 -11.13
C LEU A 305 -0.22 -8.88 -10.47
N LEU A 306 -1.42 -8.74 -11.04
CA LEU A 306 -2.68 -9.27 -10.51
C LEU A 306 -2.81 -10.79 -10.72
N GLY A 307 -2.18 -11.32 -11.77
CA GLY A 307 -2.34 -12.72 -12.19
C GLY A 307 -3.71 -13.02 -12.81
N ASP A 308 -3.90 -14.28 -13.21
CA ASP A 308 -5.06 -14.67 -14.04
C ASP A 308 -6.36 -14.88 -13.27
N ASN A 309 -6.31 -14.90 -11.93
CA ASN A 309 -7.48 -15.08 -11.10
C ASN A 309 -8.01 -13.72 -10.59
N PRO A 310 -9.08 -13.17 -11.20
CA PRO A 310 -9.59 -11.85 -10.81
C PRO A 310 -10.24 -11.84 -9.43
N ASN A 311 -10.41 -13.00 -8.79
CA ASN A 311 -11.07 -13.12 -7.49
C ASN A 311 -10.09 -12.97 -6.31
N VAL A 312 -8.79 -12.95 -6.57
CA VAL A 312 -7.72 -12.77 -5.57
C VAL A 312 -7.51 -11.28 -5.33
N ARG A 313 -7.52 -10.84 -4.07
CA ARG A 313 -7.20 -9.43 -3.76
C ARG A 313 -5.70 -9.24 -3.83
N THR A 314 -5.26 -8.12 -4.38
CA THR A 314 -3.83 -7.82 -4.49
C THR A 314 -3.50 -6.54 -3.75
N PHE A 315 -2.48 -6.61 -2.89
CA PHE A 315 -1.97 -5.49 -2.11
C PHE A 315 -0.46 -5.42 -2.24
N PHE A 316 0.09 -4.23 -2.03
CA PHE A 316 1.53 -4.07 -1.85
C PHE A 316 1.86 -4.05 -0.37
N ALA A 317 2.99 -4.64 0.02
CA ALA A 317 3.55 -4.48 1.34
C ALA A 317 5.07 -4.34 1.23
N LEU A 318 5.68 -3.58 2.15
CA LEU A 318 7.11 -3.27 2.07
C LEU A 318 7.87 -3.82 3.26
N PRO A 319 9.03 -4.48 3.04
CA PRO A 319 9.99 -4.70 4.10
C PRO A 319 10.58 -3.34 4.52
N TYR A 320 10.18 -2.82 5.68
CA TYR A 320 10.60 -1.49 6.12
C TYR A 320 11.98 -1.53 6.80
N PRO A 321 12.99 -0.75 6.33
CA PRO A 321 14.35 -0.84 6.85
C PRO A 321 14.67 0.11 8.03
N TRP A 322 13.86 1.13 8.34
CA TRP A 322 14.27 2.25 9.23
C TRP A 322 13.74 2.24 10.68
N THR A 323 13.39 1.08 11.24
CA THR A 323 13.08 0.97 12.68
C THR A 323 14.32 0.48 13.42
N ASP A 324 14.42 0.77 14.72
CA ASP A 324 15.50 0.26 15.57
C ASP A 324 15.67 -1.25 15.33
N GLN A 325 16.87 -1.64 14.89
CA GLN A 325 17.14 -3.01 14.48
C GLN A 325 16.92 -3.99 15.63
N SER A 326 17.18 -3.57 16.87
CA SER A 326 16.90 -4.38 18.06
C SER A 326 15.41 -4.61 18.28
N LEU A 327 14.59 -3.56 18.07
CA LEU A 327 13.13 -3.70 18.08
C LEU A 327 12.65 -4.64 16.96
N LYS A 328 13.35 -4.67 15.82
CA LYS A 328 13.02 -5.60 14.74
C LYS A 328 13.30 -7.05 15.09
N ASP A 329 14.45 -7.30 15.70
CA ASP A 329 14.93 -8.64 15.98
C ASP A 329 14.19 -9.28 17.17
N ASN A 330 13.54 -8.46 18.01
CA ASN A 330 12.85 -8.89 19.23
C ASN A 330 11.31 -8.92 19.10
N ASP A 331 10.75 -8.81 17.89
CA ASP A 331 9.31 -8.94 17.68
C ASP A 331 8.99 -9.80 16.45
N THR A 332 8.45 -10.99 16.70
CA THR A 332 8.04 -12.00 15.71
C THR A 332 6.53 -12.15 15.61
N ARG A 333 5.75 -11.28 16.27
CA ARG A 333 4.26 -11.32 16.23
C ARG A 333 3.69 -10.98 14.85
N VAL A 334 4.42 -10.19 14.08
CA VAL A 334 4.03 -9.68 12.76
C VAL A 334 5.20 -9.70 11.81
N SER A 335 4.92 -9.66 10.51
CA SER A 335 5.92 -9.58 9.46
C SER A 335 5.65 -8.39 8.54
N TRP A 336 6.55 -8.15 7.57
CA TRP A 336 6.42 -7.01 6.67
C TRP A 336 5.14 -7.04 5.81
N ILE A 337 4.50 -8.21 5.63
CA ILE A 337 3.24 -8.33 4.90
C ILE A 337 2.05 -7.70 5.65
N ASP A 338 2.20 -7.49 6.97
CA ASP A 338 1.19 -6.86 7.84
C ASP A 338 1.25 -5.32 7.79
N HIS A 339 2.11 -4.76 6.93
CA HIS A 339 2.14 -3.35 6.57
C HIS A 339 1.78 -3.15 5.09
N PRO A 340 0.52 -3.42 4.71
CA PRO A 340 0.06 -3.11 3.37
C PRO A 340 0.14 -1.60 3.11
N GLN A 341 0.52 -1.27 1.89
CA GLN A 341 0.69 0.08 1.41
C GLN A 341 -0.61 0.60 0.84
N ASN A 342 -0.96 1.84 1.21
CA ASN A 342 -2.19 2.44 0.72
C ASN A 342 -2.12 2.97 -0.72
N TRP A 343 -0.95 3.05 -1.35
CA TRP A 343 -0.80 3.59 -2.70
C TRP A 343 -1.13 2.60 -3.82
N PHE A 344 -1.35 1.32 -3.49
CA PHE A 344 -1.86 0.29 -4.39
C PHE A 344 -2.83 -0.66 -3.66
N LEU A 345 -4.08 -0.75 -4.10
CA LEU A 345 -5.09 -1.66 -3.54
C LEU A 345 -5.97 -2.21 -4.66
N ALA A 346 -6.16 -3.53 -4.74
CA ALA A 346 -7.05 -4.15 -5.71
C ALA A 346 -8.11 -5.02 -5.03
N ALA A 347 -9.38 -4.64 -5.14
CA ALA A 347 -10.49 -5.30 -4.46
C ALA A 347 -11.81 -5.16 -5.24
N PRO A 348 -12.76 -6.10 -5.10
CA PRO A 348 -14.09 -5.95 -5.69
C PRO A 348 -14.94 -4.94 -4.93
N SER A 349 -16.05 -4.54 -5.55
CA SER A 349 -17.06 -3.70 -4.90
C SER A 349 -17.64 -4.42 -3.67
N GLY A 350 -17.92 -3.67 -2.61
CA GLY A 350 -18.51 -4.20 -1.38
C GLY A 350 -17.58 -5.06 -0.53
N ASP A 351 -16.26 -5.06 -0.78
CA ASP A 351 -15.30 -5.85 0.00
C ASP A 351 -15.30 -5.46 1.49
N LEU A 352 -15.34 -6.47 2.38
CA LEU A 352 -15.43 -6.29 3.84
C LEU A 352 -14.21 -5.56 4.42
N PHE A 353 -13.01 -5.91 3.96
CA PHE A 353 -11.76 -5.28 4.40
C PHE A 353 -11.78 -3.79 4.05
N ILE A 354 -12.10 -3.46 2.79
CA ILE A 354 -12.18 -2.06 2.33
C ILE A 354 -13.25 -1.28 3.12
N HIS A 355 -14.41 -1.90 3.39
CA HIS A 355 -15.46 -1.27 4.18
C HIS A 355 -14.99 -0.90 5.59
N ARG A 356 -14.35 -1.84 6.30
CA ARG A 356 -13.91 -1.61 7.69
C ARG A 356 -12.72 -0.68 7.78
N LEU A 357 -11.80 -0.82 6.83
CA LEU A 357 -10.70 0.10 6.64
C LEU A 357 -11.23 1.53 6.49
N GLN A 358 -12.22 1.74 5.61
CA GLN A 358 -12.88 3.04 5.47
C GLN A 358 -13.45 3.54 6.79
N GLN A 359 -14.18 2.71 7.53
CA GLN A 359 -14.76 3.11 8.82
C GLN A 359 -13.69 3.54 9.83
N CYS A 360 -12.60 2.78 9.96
CA CYS A 360 -11.49 3.13 10.84
C CYS A 360 -10.85 4.46 10.43
N VAL A 361 -10.53 4.62 9.13
CA VAL A 361 -9.89 5.84 8.62
C VAL A 361 -10.79 7.06 8.80
N TRP A 362 -12.09 6.92 8.56
CA TRP A 362 -13.05 8.00 8.75
C TRP A 362 -13.20 8.38 10.22
N GLN A 363 -13.25 7.39 11.13
CA GLN A 363 -13.25 7.68 12.58
C GLN A 363 -11.99 8.44 13.00
N PHE A 364 -10.81 8.06 12.47
CA PHE A 364 -9.57 8.78 12.75
C PHE A 364 -9.60 10.21 12.17
N MET A 365 -10.01 10.35 10.91
CA MET A 365 -10.08 11.63 10.21
C MET A 365 -11.11 12.57 10.83
N ASP A 366 -12.27 12.09 11.28
CA ASP A 366 -13.29 12.93 11.92
C ASP A 366 -13.01 13.15 13.42
N GLY A 367 -12.03 12.46 13.98
CA GLY A 367 -11.58 12.62 15.36
C GLY A 367 -10.88 13.96 15.64
N VAL A 368 -10.79 14.28 16.94
CA VAL A 368 -10.17 15.51 17.46
C VAL A 368 -8.64 15.44 17.36
N ASN A 369 -8.05 14.26 17.57
CA ASN A 369 -6.60 14.06 17.48
C ASN A 369 -6.22 13.23 16.24
N ARG A 370 -5.57 13.88 15.28
CA ARG A 370 -5.16 13.31 13.98
C ARG A 370 -3.64 13.17 13.83
N LYS A 371 -2.89 13.47 14.89
CA LYS A 371 -1.42 13.49 14.86
C LYS A 371 -0.81 12.38 15.69
N ASP A 372 -1.55 11.82 16.64
CA ASP A 372 -1.05 10.78 17.52
C ASP A 372 -2.06 9.64 17.63
N PHE A 373 -1.64 8.44 17.26
CA PHE A 373 -2.47 7.24 17.34
C PHE A 373 -2.87 6.92 18.79
N SER A 374 -2.00 7.17 19.76
CA SER A 374 -2.27 6.89 21.18
C SER A 374 -3.40 7.78 21.74
N LEU A 375 -3.51 9.00 21.22
CA LEU A 375 -4.53 9.96 21.63
C LEU A 375 -5.82 9.88 20.79
N SER A 376 -5.85 9.03 19.77
CA SER A 376 -7.05 8.84 18.94
C SER A 376 -8.14 8.02 19.62
N GLY A 377 -7.79 7.21 20.62
CA GLY A 377 -8.69 6.24 21.25
C GLY A 377 -9.08 5.05 20.33
N LEU A 378 -8.48 4.96 19.14
CA LEU A 378 -8.79 3.91 18.17
C LEU A 378 -7.92 2.67 18.31
N PHE A 379 -6.69 2.79 18.82
CA PHE A 379 -5.73 1.70 18.83
C PHE A 379 -5.51 1.18 20.25
N SER A 380 -5.45 -0.15 20.40
CA SER A 380 -5.13 -0.79 21.67
C SER A 380 -3.67 -0.55 22.06
N PRO A 381 -3.31 -0.64 23.36
CA PRO A 381 -1.92 -0.54 23.79
C PRO A 381 -0.96 -1.51 23.07
N GLN A 382 -1.45 -2.69 22.71
CA GLN A 382 -0.68 -3.70 21.97
C GLN A 382 -0.51 -3.33 20.49
N GLN A 383 -1.54 -2.78 19.84
CA GLN A 383 -1.40 -2.29 18.47
C GLN A 383 -0.41 -1.11 18.41
N LEU A 384 -0.47 -0.18 19.37
CA LEU A 384 0.45 0.95 19.48
C LEU A 384 1.90 0.50 19.68
N GLU A 385 2.10 -0.63 20.37
CA GLU A 385 3.40 -1.25 20.56
C GLU A 385 3.92 -1.96 19.28
N ILE A 386 3.05 -2.64 18.55
CA ILE A 386 3.43 -3.40 17.33
C ILE A 386 3.66 -2.48 16.13
N MET A 387 2.86 -1.43 15.94
CA MET A 387 2.94 -0.55 14.74
C MET A 387 4.35 0.00 14.44
N PRO A 388 5.15 0.45 15.44
CA PRO A 388 6.54 0.82 15.22
C PRO A 388 7.40 -0.28 14.58
N ARG A 389 7.17 -1.57 14.89
CA ARG A 389 7.89 -2.71 14.29
C ARG A 389 7.66 -2.84 12.78
N LEU A 390 6.47 -2.43 12.35
CA LEU A 390 6.05 -2.40 10.94
C LEU A 390 6.52 -1.12 10.23
N GLY A 391 7.06 -0.13 10.96
CA GLY A 391 7.39 1.18 10.41
C GLY A 391 6.16 2.09 10.26
N ILE A 392 5.02 1.73 10.85
CA ILE A 392 3.82 2.54 10.86
C ILE A 392 4.01 3.66 11.90
N ARG A 393 4.08 4.91 11.41
CA ARG A 393 4.31 6.12 12.22
C ARG A 393 3.12 7.06 12.14
N ALA A 394 3.08 8.02 13.08
CA ALA A 394 2.14 9.13 13.06
C ALA A 394 2.10 9.78 11.66
N TYR A 395 0.90 10.02 11.13
CA TYR A 395 0.54 10.39 9.74
C TYR A 395 0.09 9.22 8.83
N LEU A 396 0.56 7.99 9.04
CA LEU A 396 0.15 6.81 8.25
C LEU A 396 -1.18 6.22 8.74
N SER A 397 -2.23 7.05 8.82
CA SER A 397 -3.52 6.66 9.40
C SER A 397 -4.21 5.55 8.64
N THR A 398 -4.08 5.53 7.31
CA THR A 398 -4.62 4.45 6.48
C THR A 398 -3.92 3.13 6.77
N ASP A 399 -2.59 3.10 6.82
CA ASP A 399 -1.78 1.91 7.08
C ASP A 399 -2.01 1.39 8.51
N ALA A 400 -2.09 2.28 9.50
CA ALA A 400 -2.46 1.94 10.88
C ALA A 400 -3.86 1.31 10.94
N CYS A 401 -4.83 1.87 10.21
CA CYS A 401 -6.17 1.32 10.12
C CYS A 401 -6.24 0.00 9.33
N MET A 402 -5.37 -0.23 8.35
CA MET A 402 -5.24 -1.54 7.68
C MET A 402 -4.80 -2.59 8.68
N PHE A 403 -3.70 -2.32 9.40
CA PHE A 403 -3.19 -3.21 10.43
C PHE A 403 -4.27 -3.52 11.48
N ARG A 404 -4.91 -2.48 12.04
CA ARG A 404 -6.01 -2.65 13.00
C ARG A 404 -7.15 -3.50 12.46
N THR A 405 -7.57 -3.26 11.22
CA THR A 405 -8.70 -3.97 10.60
C THR A 405 -8.41 -5.47 10.45
N ILE A 406 -7.18 -5.82 10.10
CA ILE A 406 -6.72 -7.21 9.98
C ILE A 406 -6.57 -7.85 11.38
N PHE A 407 -5.96 -7.11 12.31
CA PHE A 407 -5.62 -7.58 13.65
C PHE A 407 -6.84 -7.87 14.54
N GLU A 408 -7.90 -7.05 14.44
CA GLU A 408 -9.04 -7.18 15.37
C GLU A 408 -10.07 -8.26 15.00
N ASP A 409 -10.03 -8.79 13.77
CA ASP A 409 -10.99 -9.81 13.31
C ASP A 409 -10.30 -11.08 12.84
N LEU A 410 -10.58 -12.19 13.52
CA LEU A 410 -9.99 -13.48 13.19
C LEU A 410 -10.23 -13.91 11.74
N THR A 411 -11.42 -13.65 11.20
CA THR A 411 -11.74 -14.00 9.81
C THR A 411 -10.90 -13.18 8.83
N LEU A 412 -10.66 -11.89 9.12
CA LEU A 412 -9.77 -11.07 8.29
C LEU A 412 -8.31 -11.46 8.47
N TRP A 413 -7.88 -11.76 9.69
CA TRP A 413 -6.54 -12.27 9.98
C TRP A 413 -6.24 -13.55 9.18
N THR A 414 -7.13 -14.56 9.25
CA THR A 414 -6.97 -15.81 8.49
C THR A 414 -7.06 -15.57 6.98
N TRP A 415 -7.98 -14.72 6.52
CA TRP A 415 -8.12 -14.39 5.09
C TRP A 415 -6.86 -13.70 4.54
N TRP A 416 -6.32 -12.72 5.26
CA TRP A 416 -5.12 -11.95 4.87
C TRP A 416 -3.91 -12.86 4.64
N HIS A 417 -3.76 -13.88 5.48
CA HIS A 417 -2.68 -14.86 5.40
C HIS A 417 -2.99 -16.08 4.50
N SER A 418 -4.12 -16.07 3.81
CA SER A 418 -4.53 -17.16 2.91
C SER A 418 -4.13 -16.89 1.45
N PRO A 419 -4.11 -17.91 0.58
CA PRO A 419 -3.90 -17.73 -0.86
C PRO A 419 -4.97 -16.88 -1.59
N ARG A 420 -6.02 -16.43 -0.89
CA ARG A 420 -7.04 -15.50 -1.43
C ARG A 420 -6.56 -14.04 -1.45
N VAL A 421 -5.43 -13.77 -0.81
CA VAL A 421 -4.75 -12.48 -0.81
C VAL A 421 -3.35 -12.66 -1.40
N GLN A 422 -3.03 -11.81 -2.35
CA GLN A 422 -1.73 -11.73 -2.99
C GLN A 422 -1.03 -10.48 -2.50
N ILE A 423 0.05 -10.66 -1.75
CA ILE A 423 0.93 -9.58 -1.33
C ILE A 423 2.11 -9.52 -2.30
N ARG A 424 2.32 -8.35 -2.91
CA ARG A 424 3.49 -8.09 -3.76
C ARG A 424 4.45 -7.17 -3.02
N ASN A 425 5.74 -7.46 -3.13
CA ASN A 425 6.81 -6.62 -2.60
C ASN A 425 7.40 -5.79 -3.74
N PRO A 426 6.93 -4.56 -3.99
CA PRO A 426 7.47 -3.72 -5.07
C PRO A 426 8.93 -3.29 -4.82
N CYS A 427 9.50 -3.52 -3.63
CA CYS A 427 10.93 -3.28 -3.35
C CYS A 427 11.83 -4.48 -3.68
N GLY A 428 11.26 -5.69 -3.78
CA GLY A 428 12.00 -6.89 -4.18
C GLY A 428 12.41 -6.86 -5.66
N HIS A 429 11.86 -5.90 -6.38
CA HIS A 429 11.99 -5.64 -7.80
C HIS A 429 12.67 -4.26 -7.93
N LEU A 430 13.95 -4.29 -8.32
CA LEU A 430 14.82 -3.14 -8.57
C LEU A 430 14.92 -2.00 -7.52
N GLY A 431 14.60 -2.26 -6.25
CA GLY A 431 14.88 -1.33 -5.14
C GLY A 431 14.18 0.03 -5.26
N PHE A 432 13.05 0.10 -5.99
CA PHE A 432 12.51 1.35 -6.51
C PHE A 432 11.96 2.35 -5.51
N THR A 433 11.62 1.96 -4.28
CA THR A 433 11.18 2.95 -3.29
C THR A 433 12.36 3.61 -2.55
N TRP A 434 13.59 3.11 -2.76
CA TRP A 434 14.80 3.63 -2.11
C TRP A 434 15.94 3.64 -3.12
N MET A 435 15.80 4.43 -4.18
CA MET A 435 16.91 4.68 -5.12
C MET A 435 18.14 5.12 -4.32
N ALA A 436 19.13 4.25 -4.19
CA ALA A 436 20.33 4.49 -3.39
C ALA A 436 21.05 5.79 -3.81
N ASN A 437 20.90 6.18 -5.08
CA ASN A 437 21.37 7.45 -5.60
C ASN A 437 20.34 8.10 -6.53
N MET A 438 19.44 8.92 -5.97
CA MET A 438 18.42 9.66 -6.73
C MET A 438 18.99 10.58 -7.82
N THR A 439 20.22 11.09 -7.63
CA THR A 439 20.86 11.96 -8.63
C THR A 439 21.25 11.15 -9.87
N ASP A 440 21.94 10.03 -9.68
CA ASP A 440 22.30 9.12 -10.77
C ASP A 440 21.05 8.59 -11.49
N THR A 441 20.02 8.18 -10.74
CA THR A 441 18.78 7.69 -11.35
C THR A 441 18.05 8.79 -12.13
N ARG A 442 18.05 10.04 -11.66
CA ARG A 442 17.48 11.17 -12.42
C ARG A 442 18.22 11.35 -13.74
N VAL A 443 19.55 11.33 -13.73
CA VAL A 443 20.37 11.48 -14.95
C VAL A 443 20.02 10.37 -15.94
N LYS A 444 20.06 9.11 -15.49
CA LYS A 444 19.76 7.93 -16.31
C LYS A 444 18.36 7.93 -16.89
N LEU A 445 17.36 8.45 -16.15
CA LEU A 445 15.98 8.51 -16.63
C LEU A 445 15.73 9.69 -17.57
N PHE A 446 16.07 10.90 -17.14
CA PHE A 446 15.53 12.13 -17.72
C PHE A 446 16.56 13.00 -18.47
N GLU A 447 17.86 12.72 -18.34
CA GLU A 447 18.92 13.58 -18.89
C GLU A 447 19.79 12.86 -19.93
N SER A 448 19.90 11.54 -19.87
CA SER A 448 20.64 10.73 -20.84
C SER A 448 19.85 9.51 -21.31
N VAL A 449 20.34 8.88 -22.37
CA VAL A 449 19.91 7.54 -22.80
C VAL A 449 20.87 6.52 -22.21
N ASP A 450 20.35 5.65 -21.36
CA ASP A 450 21.09 4.55 -20.72
C ASP A 450 20.44 3.20 -21.12
N PRO A 451 20.96 2.52 -22.17
CA PRO A 451 20.41 1.26 -22.64
C PRO A 451 20.41 0.15 -21.60
N ALA A 452 21.43 0.08 -20.75
CA ALA A 452 21.53 -0.95 -19.72
C ALA A 452 20.44 -0.76 -18.66
N PHE A 453 20.24 0.48 -18.23
CA PHE A 453 19.18 0.82 -17.29
C PHE A 453 17.78 0.58 -17.87
N MET A 454 17.55 0.87 -19.16
CA MET A 454 16.27 0.56 -19.82
C MET A 454 15.99 -0.95 -19.90
N VAL A 455 17.02 -1.76 -20.23
CA VAL A 455 16.89 -3.24 -20.23
C VAL A 455 16.55 -3.73 -18.83
N GLN A 456 17.26 -3.23 -17.83
CA GLN A 456 16.99 -3.55 -16.43
C GLN A 456 15.53 -3.25 -16.05
N LEU A 457 15.04 -2.05 -16.36
CA LEU A 457 13.65 -1.64 -16.10
C LEU A 457 12.60 -2.52 -16.77
N ARG A 458 12.85 -2.94 -18.01
CA ARG A 458 11.90 -3.73 -18.79
C ARG A 458 11.85 -5.19 -18.33
N ASP A 459 13.00 -5.73 -17.98
CA ASP A 459 13.16 -7.16 -17.71
C ASP A 459 12.81 -7.52 -16.24
N ASP A 460 12.44 -6.54 -15.41
CA ASP A 460 12.01 -6.76 -14.03
C ASP A 460 10.50 -7.10 -13.95
N PRO A 461 10.15 -8.36 -13.62
CA PRO A 461 8.76 -8.80 -13.57
C PRO A 461 8.03 -8.10 -12.43
N GLY A 462 7.02 -7.31 -12.77
CA GLY A 462 6.21 -6.61 -11.78
C GLY A 462 6.73 -5.23 -11.37
N LEU A 463 7.55 -4.60 -12.22
CA LEU A 463 8.04 -3.26 -11.95
C LEU A 463 6.94 -2.18 -12.10
N PHE A 464 6.71 -1.48 -10.99
CA PHE A 464 5.95 -0.23 -10.91
C PHE A 464 6.82 0.80 -10.21
N MET A 465 7.25 1.83 -10.92
CA MET A 465 8.10 2.89 -10.35
C MET A 465 7.22 3.91 -9.62
N LYS A 466 7.10 3.77 -8.31
CA LYS A 466 6.43 4.77 -7.47
C LYS A 466 7.38 5.93 -7.16
N PHE A 467 7.09 7.11 -7.68
CA PHE A 467 7.83 8.33 -7.33
C PHE A 467 7.22 8.92 -6.06
N THR A 468 7.90 8.74 -4.93
CA THR A 468 7.52 9.29 -3.62
C THR A 468 7.67 10.82 -3.57
N SER A 469 7.33 11.45 -2.44
CA SER A 469 7.38 12.92 -2.34
C SER A 469 8.80 13.48 -2.47
N ASP A 470 9.76 12.83 -1.84
CA ASP A 470 11.19 13.16 -1.90
C ASP A 470 11.75 12.94 -3.32
N MET A 471 11.40 11.82 -3.96
CA MET A 471 11.79 11.55 -5.36
C MET A 471 11.24 12.62 -6.30
N ARG A 472 9.95 12.95 -6.21
CA ARG A 472 9.38 14.03 -7.04
C ARG A 472 10.07 15.36 -6.79
N SER A 473 10.39 15.66 -5.53
CA SER A 473 11.05 16.92 -5.19
C SER A 473 12.46 17.04 -5.77
N ARG A 474 13.22 15.94 -5.82
CA ARG A 474 14.63 15.94 -6.25
C ARG A 474 14.81 15.62 -7.73
N MET A 475 13.92 14.80 -8.28
CA MET A 475 14.05 14.23 -9.62
C MET A 475 13.14 14.88 -10.65
N ILE A 476 11.94 15.32 -10.26
CA ILE A 476 10.90 15.78 -11.20
C ILE A 476 10.72 17.30 -11.16
N LEU A 477 10.57 17.88 -9.96
CA LEU A 477 10.39 19.33 -9.80
C LEU A 477 11.46 20.18 -10.49
N PRO A 478 12.76 19.79 -10.49
CA PRO A 478 13.80 20.57 -11.15
C PRO A 478 13.84 20.40 -12.67
N LEU A 479 13.03 19.50 -13.24
CA LEU A 479 13.04 19.25 -14.68
C LEU A 479 12.35 20.38 -15.44
N ASP A 480 12.94 20.72 -16.57
CA ASP A 480 12.23 21.34 -17.67
C ASP A 480 11.16 20.34 -18.17
N PRO A 481 9.87 20.72 -18.29
CA PRO A 481 8.82 19.84 -18.83
C PRO A 481 9.19 19.20 -20.18
N ALA A 482 9.96 19.90 -21.02
CA ALA A 482 10.46 19.35 -22.28
C ALA A 482 11.41 18.15 -22.08
N ALA A 483 12.03 17.99 -20.92
CA ALA A 483 12.82 16.80 -20.59
C ALA A 483 11.96 15.53 -20.52
N ILE A 484 10.66 15.63 -20.25
CA ILE A 484 9.78 14.45 -20.15
C ILE A 484 9.39 13.96 -21.55
N TRP A 485 9.07 14.89 -22.46
CA TRP A 485 8.43 14.57 -23.74
C TRP A 485 9.26 14.85 -24.99
N CYS A 486 10.15 15.85 -24.93
CA CYS A 486 10.87 16.36 -26.10
C CYS A 486 12.32 15.86 -26.16
N LYS A 487 13.04 15.87 -25.03
CA LYS A 487 14.45 15.45 -25.01
C LYS A 487 14.55 13.95 -25.21
N GLU A 488 15.57 13.54 -25.96
CA GLU A 488 15.90 12.12 -26.10
C GLU A 488 16.60 11.63 -24.83
N ASN A 489 15.93 10.79 -24.06
CA ASN A 489 16.44 10.15 -22.83
C ASN A 489 15.79 8.79 -22.64
N SER A 490 16.24 8.03 -21.62
CA SER A 490 15.71 6.69 -21.34
C SER A 490 14.20 6.70 -21.08
N PHE A 491 13.70 7.66 -20.30
CA PHE A 491 12.28 7.74 -19.94
C PHE A 491 11.38 7.89 -21.17
N ARG A 492 11.73 8.81 -22.09
CA ARG A 492 11.03 8.98 -23.36
C ARG A 492 11.14 7.74 -24.24
N LYS A 493 12.32 7.11 -24.34
CA LYS A 493 12.49 5.88 -25.13
C LYS A 493 11.64 4.72 -24.60
N ILE A 494 11.49 4.62 -23.27
CA ILE A 494 10.59 3.64 -22.65
C ILE A 494 9.14 3.92 -23.04
N LEU A 495 8.67 5.17 -22.94
CA LEU A 495 7.33 5.56 -23.39
C LEU A 495 7.09 5.23 -24.87
N ASP A 496 8.03 5.61 -25.74
CA ASP A 496 7.95 5.37 -27.18
C ASP A 496 7.91 3.86 -27.49
N SER A 497 8.66 3.03 -26.73
CA SER A 497 8.64 1.56 -26.87
C SER A 497 7.29 0.93 -26.55
N MET A 498 6.43 1.64 -25.79
CA MET A 498 5.06 1.22 -25.46
C MET A 498 4.02 1.77 -26.45
N ASN A 499 4.46 2.43 -27.52
CA ASN A 499 3.62 3.17 -28.49
C ASN A 499 2.89 4.39 -27.89
N VAL A 500 3.49 5.06 -26.90
CA VAL A 500 3.04 6.39 -26.49
C VAL A 500 3.57 7.42 -27.49
N ASP A 501 2.69 8.29 -28.00
CA ASP A 501 3.09 9.37 -28.93
C ASP A 501 3.70 10.56 -28.17
N SER A 502 4.94 10.38 -27.70
CA SER A 502 5.67 11.44 -26.99
C SER A 502 5.92 12.66 -27.87
N ALA A 503 6.04 12.47 -29.19
CA ALA A 503 6.27 13.55 -30.15
C ALA A 503 5.06 14.49 -30.25
N GLU A 504 3.84 13.95 -30.29
CA GLU A 504 2.62 14.75 -30.24
C GLU A 504 2.49 15.53 -28.94
N ARG A 505 2.81 14.89 -27.80
CA ARG A 505 2.77 15.59 -26.51
C ARG A 505 3.81 16.72 -26.46
N CYS A 506 5.01 16.48 -26.98
CA CYS A 506 6.04 17.50 -27.12
C CYS A 506 5.55 18.70 -27.95
N ARG A 507 4.94 18.46 -29.14
CA ARG A 507 4.40 19.53 -29.99
C ARG A 507 3.37 20.40 -29.26
N ARG A 508 2.48 19.80 -28.46
CA ARG A 508 1.49 20.53 -27.66
C ARG A 508 2.09 21.34 -26.51
N LEU A 509 3.29 20.99 -26.08
CA LEU A 509 4.01 21.66 -24.99
C LEU A 509 4.80 22.86 -25.49
N THR A 510 5.23 22.80 -26.75
CA THR A 510 6.03 23.84 -27.41
C THR A 510 5.21 24.84 -28.23
N ASN A 511 3.97 24.48 -28.57
CA ASN A 511 2.97 25.35 -29.20
C ASN A 511 2.10 26.01 -28.13
#